data_AF-A0A9P6D147-F1
#
_entry.id   AF-A0A9P6D147-F1
#
_cell.length_a   1.000
_cell.length_b   1.000
_cell.length_c   1.000
_cell.angle_alpha   90.00
_cell.angle_beta   90.00
_cell.angle_gamma   90.00
#
_symmetry.space_group_name_H-M   'P 1'
#
loop_
_entity.id
_entity.type
_entity.pdbx_description
1 polymer ?
#
loop_
_entity_poly.entity_id
_entity_poly.type
_entity_poly.pdbx_seq_one_letter_code
_entity_poly.pdbx_strand_id
1 'polypeptide(L)'
;MTWVIPMGVGSVYGWSPMRGNRVELEETLMRTAFFTQLKTLKQELKLSKKSKREQQSNIVQRRRKMRKQTLFTQQHDTAMNDPRLHKHLGLLERLGVDGMFSDESDREDMGPDTSGRMFHIRKPV
;
A
#
# COMPACT_ATOMS: atom_id res chain seq x y z
N MET A 1 -49.41 -35.95 -11.56
CA MET A 1 -50.33 -35.16 -12.40
C MET A 1 -49.53 -34.00 -12.99
N THR A 2 -49.57 -33.93 -14.30
CA THR A 2 -48.74 -33.14 -15.22
C THR A 2 -48.98 -31.64 -15.12
N TRP A 3 -47.91 -30.84 -15.27
CA TRP A 3 -47.99 -29.60 -16.05
C TRP A 3 -46.77 -29.48 -16.98
N VAL A 4 -47.13 -29.28 -18.24
CA VAL A 4 -46.30 -29.19 -19.44
C VAL A 4 -45.67 -27.80 -19.48
N ILE A 5 -44.37 -27.72 -19.79
CA ILE A 5 -43.70 -26.46 -20.13
C ILE A 5 -43.87 -26.25 -21.65
N PRO A 6 -44.51 -25.18 -22.11
CA PRO A 6 -44.61 -24.91 -23.54
C PRO A 6 -43.26 -24.43 -24.08
N MET A 7 -42.83 -25.06 -25.17
CA MET A 7 -41.79 -24.54 -26.05
C MET A 7 -42.27 -23.23 -26.68
N GLY A 8 -41.52 -22.15 -26.43
CA GLY A 8 -41.62 -20.88 -27.13
C GLY A 8 -40.39 -20.67 -28.01
N VAL A 9 -40.58 -20.83 -29.31
CA VAL A 9 -39.61 -20.63 -30.38
C VAL A 9 -39.35 -19.13 -30.59
N GLY A 10 -38.09 -18.74 -30.79
CA GLY A 10 -37.75 -17.56 -31.58
C GLY A 10 -37.05 -16.41 -30.84
N SER A 11 -35.73 -16.32 -30.98
CA SER A 11 -35.08 -15.06 -31.34
C SER A 11 -33.69 -15.36 -31.92
N VAL A 12 -33.68 -15.57 -33.23
CA VAL A 12 -32.49 -15.51 -34.08
C VAL A 12 -32.20 -14.04 -34.32
N TYR A 13 -31.38 -13.38 -33.49
CA TYR A 13 -30.62 -12.19 -33.88
C TYR A 13 -29.40 -12.01 -32.97
N GLY A 14 -28.21 -12.01 -33.59
CA GLY A 14 -27.14 -11.11 -33.13
C GLY A 14 -26.00 -11.70 -32.31
N TRP A 15 -25.49 -12.90 -32.62
CA TRP A 15 -24.09 -13.17 -32.30
C TRP A 15 -23.19 -12.43 -33.31
N SER A 16 -22.96 -11.14 -33.04
CA SER A 16 -21.86 -10.40 -33.68
C SER A 16 -20.54 -10.87 -33.06
N PRO A 17 -19.56 -11.33 -33.84
CA PRO A 17 -18.25 -11.67 -33.30
C PRO A 17 -17.58 -10.39 -32.81
N MET A 18 -17.43 -10.25 -31.49
CA MET A 18 -16.51 -9.30 -30.84
C MET A 18 -15.06 -9.68 -31.18
N ARG A 19 -14.67 -9.55 -32.46
CA ARG A 19 -13.31 -9.77 -32.95
C ARG A 19 -12.48 -8.49 -32.98
N GLY A 20 -13.11 -7.31 -32.87
CA GLY A 20 -12.43 -6.01 -32.82
C GLY A 20 -11.76 -5.70 -31.47
N ASN A 21 -12.31 -6.18 -30.34
CA ASN A 21 -11.83 -5.77 -29.01
C ASN A 21 -10.56 -6.49 -28.54
N ARG A 22 -10.20 -7.65 -29.12
CA ARG A 22 -9.03 -8.41 -28.65
C ARG A 22 -7.72 -7.76 -29.07
N VAL A 23 -7.64 -7.24 -30.28
CA VAL A 23 -6.41 -6.61 -30.81
C VAL A 23 -6.13 -5.29 -30.08
N GLU A 24 -7.16 -4.48 -29.82
CA GLU A 24 -7.03 -3.24 -29.05
C GLU A 24 -6.68 -3.50 -27.57
N LEU A 25 -7.25 -4.55 -26.98
CA LEU A 25 -6.90 -4.98 -25.61
C LEU A 25 -5.46 -5.51 -25.53
N GLU A 26 -5.01 -6.29 -26.52
CA GLU A 26 -3.62 -6.77 -26.59
C GLU A 26 -2.65 -5.62 -26.81
N GLU A 27 -2.98 -4.64 -27.65
CA GLU A 27 -2.13 -3.48 -27.87
C GLU A 27 -1.98 -2.62 -26.60
N THR A 28 -3.08 -2.40 -25.87
CA THR A 28 -3.04 -1.65 -24.60
C THR A 28 -2.30 -2.41 -23.51
N LEU A 29 -2.48 -3.74 -23.41
CA LEU A 29 -1.72 -4.60 -22.50
C LEU A 29 -0.22 -4.59 -22.83
N MET A 30 0.13 -4.68 -24.11
CA MET A 30 1.51 -4.65 -24.56
C MET A 30 2.16 -3.29 -24.24
N ARG A 31 1.48 -2.18 -24.55
CA ARG A 31 1.94 -0.82 -24.20
C ARG A 31 2.13 -0.65 -22.70
N THR A 32 1.16 -1.07 -21.88
CA THR A 32 1.25 -0.95 -20.42
C THR A 32 2.38 -1.81 -19.83
N ALA A 33 2.59 -3.02 -20.34
CA ALA A 33 3.72 -3.88 -19.98
C ALA A 33 5.06 -3.21 -20.34
N PHE A 34 5.21 -2.67 -21.56
CA PHE A 34 6.40 -1.93 -21.99
C PHE A 34 6.67 -0.71 -21.11
N PHE A 35 5.65 0.10 -20.82
CA PHE A 35 5.81 1.27 -19.95
C PHE A 35 6.19 0.88 -18.52
N THR A 36 5.65 -0.24 -18.02
CA THR A 36 6.01 -0.76 -16.70
C THR A 36 7.47 -1.20 -16.69
N GLN A 37 7.92 -1.95 -17.70
CA GLN A 37 9.32 -2.35 -17.82
C GLN A 37 10.27 -1.16 -17.97
N LEU A 38 9.92 -0.15 -18.76
CA LEU A 38 10.73 1.07 -18.86
C LEU A 38 10.82 1.82 -17.53
N LYS A 39 9.72 1.85 -16.75
CA LYS A 39 9.72 2.45 -15.42
C LYS A 39 10.60 1.67 -14.45
N THR A 40 10.53 0.33 -14.45
CA THR A 40 11.36 -0.51 -13.59
C THR A 40 12.84 -0.36 -13.95
N LEU A 41 13.20 -0.43 -15.23
CA LEU A 41 14.57 -0.21 -15.72
C LEU A 41 15.11 1.17 -15.32
N LYS A 42 14.30 2.23 -15.47
CA LYS A 42 14.67 3.59 -15.04
C LYS A 42 14.88 3.67 -13.53
N GLN A 43 14.07 2.96 -12.76
CA GLN A 43 14.20 2.89 -11.30
C GLN A 43 15.45 2.11 -10.89
N GLU A 44 15.73 0.97 -11.50
CA GLU A 44 16.93 0.16 -11.27
C GLU A 44 18.20 0.95 -11.58
N LEU A 45 18.24 1.69 -12.69
CA LEU A 45 19.35 2.57 -13.03
C LEU A 45 19.53 3.71 -12.01
N LYS A 46 18.44 4.27 -11.50
CA LYS A 46 18.50 5.26 -10.41
C LYS A 46 19.02 4.65 -9.11
N LEU A 47 18.65 3.40 -8.82
CA LEU A 47 19.12 2.68 -7.63
C LEU A 47 20.59 2.27 -7.78
N SER A 48 21.03 1.81 -8.95
CA SER A 48 22.42 1.41 -9.19
C SER A 48 23.40 2.58 -9.06
N LYS A 49 22.97 3.80 -9.38
CA LYS A 49 23.73 5.03 -9.16
C LYS A 49 23.83 5.45 -7.69
N LYS A 50 23.03 4.88 -6.80
CA LYS A 50 23.02 5.22 -5.36
C LYS A 50 23.84 4.21 -4.57
N SER A 51 24.58 4.68 -3.57
CA SER A 51 25.28 3.79 -2.62
C SER A 51 24.28 2.96 -1.81
N LYS A 52 24.62 1.69 -1.50
CA LYS A 52 23.79 0.82 -0.63
C LYS A 52 23.41 1.50 0.69
N ARG A 53 24.33 2.30 1.25
CA ARG A 53 24.11 3.08 2.47
C ARG A 53 23.01 4.14 2.29
N GLU A 54 22.97 4.79 1.13
CA GLU A 54 21.96 5.80 0.78
C GLU A 54 20.60 5.15 0.50
N GLN A 55 20.59 3.96 -0.10
CA GLN A 55 19.36 3.19 -0.29
C GLN A 55 18.73 2.82 1.07
N GLN A 56 19.56 2.30 1.99
CA GLN A 56 19.09 1.94 3.33
C GLN A 56 18.60 3.17 4.10
N SER A 57 19.30 4.29 4.06
CA SER A 57 18.84 5.53 4.71
C SER A 57 17.51 6.01 4.14
N ASN A 58 17.31 5.93 2.81
CA ASN A 58 16.05 6.29 2.17
C ASN A 58 14.90 5.37 2.61
N ILE A 59 15.14 4.06 2.73
CA ILE A 59 14.15 3.09 3.22
C ILE A 59 13.76 3.42 4.66
N VAL A 60 14.75 3.63 5.53
CA VAL A 60 14.54 3.99 6.94
C VAL A 60 13.76 5.30 7.06
N GLN A 61 14.16 6.35 6.33
CA GLN A 61 13.44 7.62 6.31
C GLN A 61 11.99 7.47 5.85
N ARG A 62 11.74 6.66 4.81
CA ARG A 62 10.39 6.39 4.31
C ARG A 62 9.55 5.68 5.37
N ARG A 63 10.08 4.65 6.02
CA ARG A 63 9.41 3.93 7.12
C ARG A 63 9.09 4.88 8.28
N ARG A 64 10.06 5.70 8.68
CA ARG A 64 9.88 6.72 9.73
C ARG A 64 8.77 7.71 9.40
N LYS A 65 8.72 8.20 8.16
CA LYS A 65 7.66 9.11 7.69
C LYS A 65 6.28 8.45 7.78
N MET A 66 6.15 7.21 7.31
CA MET A 66 4.89 6.47 7.38
C MET A 66 4.44 6.25 8.82
N ARG A 67 5.34 5.84 9.73
CA ARG A 67 5.00 5.66 11.15
C ARG A 67 4.52 6.96 11.79
N LYS A 68 5.24 8.07 11.58
CA LYS A 68 4.80 9.39 12.08
C LYS A 68 3.41 9.75 11.55
N GLN A 69 3.15 9.51 10.28
CA GLN A 69 1.84 9.79 9.67
C GLN A 69 0.74 8.94 10.31
N THR A 70 0.97 7.64 10.49
CA THR A 70 0.00 6.75 11.16
C THR A 70 -0.26 7.19 12.60
N LEU A 71 0.77 7.55 13.35
CA LEU A 71 0.63 8.02 14.73
C LEU A 71 -0.17 9.33 14.80
N PHE A 72 0.12 10.26 13.89
CA PHE A 72 -0.63 11.51 13.78
C PHE A 72 -2.11 11.24 13.54
N THR A 73 -2.45 10.39 12.55
CA THR A 73 -3.85 10.03 12.27
C THR A 73 -4.52 9.42 13.48
N GLN A 74 -3.88 8.45 14.15
CA GLN A 74 -4.43 7.83 15.36
C GLN A 74 -4.66 8.84 16.49
N GLN A 75 -3.70 9.71 16.75
CA GLN A 75 -3.82 10.73 17.80
C GLN A 75 -4.89 11.76 17.45
N HIS A 76 -4.98 12.15 16.19
CA HIS A 76 -5.99 13.07 15.70
C HIS A 76 -7.39 12.48 15.85
N ASP A 77 -7.58 11.23 15.44
CA ASP A 77 -8.85 10.52 15.58
C ASP A 77 -9.23 10.34 17.05
N THR A 78 -8.27 10.00 17.90
CA THR A 78 -8.48 9.90 19.35
C THR A 78 -8.90 11.24 19.94
N ALA A 79 -8.20 12.31 19.57
CA ALA A 79 -8.49 13.65 20.06
C ALA A 79 -9.84 14.16 19.55
N MET A 80 -10.27 13.79 18.34
CA MET A 80 -11.60 14.11 17.80
C MET A 80 -12.72 13.38 18.55
N ASN A 81 -12.49 12.15 18.98
CA ASN A 81 -13.50 11.33 19.66
C ASN A 81 -13.65 11.65 21.16
N ASP A 82 -12.60 12.15 21.83
CA ASP A 82 -12.64 12.52 23.25
C ASP A 82 -12.85 14.04 23.44
N PRO A 83 -14.01 14.48 23.99
CA PRO A 83 -14.27 15.89 24.26
C PRO A 83 -13.22 16.59 25.12
N ARG A 84 -12.52 15.86 26.00
CA ARG A 84 -11.46 16.43 26.86
C ARG A 84 -10.22 16.82 26.08
N LEU A 85 -10.00 16.17 24.93
CA LEU A 85 -8.84 16.38 24.08
C LEU A 85 -9.07 17.42 22.98
N HIS A 86 -10.32 17.87 22.76
CA HIS A 86 -10.66 18.87 21.74
C HIS A 86 -9.85 20.16 21.87
N LYS A 87 -9.57 20.61 23.09
CA LYS A 87 -8.72 21.80 23.36
C LYS A 87 -7.30 21.69 22.81
N HIS A 88 -6.82 20.47 22.52
CA HIS A 88 -5.48 20.21 22.02
C HIS A 88 -5.44 19.96 20.50
N LEU A 89 -6.59 19.87 19.83
CA LEU A 89 -6.65 19.64 18.37
C LEU A 89 -5.93 20.74 17.59
N GLY A 90 -6.13 22.01 17.94
CA GLY A 90 -5.44 23.11 17.28
C GLY A 90 -3.92 23.08 17.47
N LEU A 91 -3.42 22.52 18.57
CA LEU A 91 -1.98 22.31 18.76
C LEU A 91 -1.47 21.13 17.93
N LEU A 92 -2.24 20.04 17.88
CA LEU A 92 -1.93 18.84 17.10
C LEU A 92 -1.90 19.15 15.59
N GLU A 93 -2.86 19.91 15.07
CA GLU A 93 -2.91 20.33 13.66
C GLU A 93 -1.72 21.24 13.28
N ARG A 94 -1.33 22.16 14.18
CA ARG A 94 -0.18 23.05 13.95
C ARG A 94 1.15 22.30 13.93
N LEU A 95 1.29 21.29 14.78
CA LEU A 95 2.49 20.45 14.85
C LEU A 95 2.54 19.40 13.74
N GLY A 96 1.38 18.93 13.30
CA GLY A 96 1.22 17.96 12.23
C GLY A 96 2.03 16.67 12.44
N VAL A 97 2.38 16.04 11.32
CA VAL A 97 3.18 14.80 11.29
C VAL A 97 4.60 15.03 11.80
N ASP A 98 5.15 16.23 11.64
CA ASP A 98 6.54 16.53 12.02
C ASP A 98 6.73 16.57 13.54
N GLY A 99 5.72 17.04 14.28
CA GLY A 99 5.69 17.02 15.73
C GLY A 99 5.52 15.64 16.37
N MET A 100 5.29 14.59 15.57
CA MET A 100 5.19 13.22 16.09
C MET A 100 6.55 12.71 16.56
N PHE A 101 6.56 12.13 17.77
CA PHE A 101 7.77 11.58 18.36
C PHE A 101 8.29 10.41 17.51
N SER A 102 9.61 10.37 17.32
CA SER A 102 10.24 9.22 16.67
C SER A 102 10.62 8.25 17.75
N ASP A 103 9.88 7.16 17.86
CA ASP A 103 10.32 6.01 18.63
C ASP A 103 11.69 5.53 18.08
N GLU A 104 12.67 5.32 18.97
CA GLU A 104 14.05 4.95 18.63
C GLU A 104 14.20 3.47 18.22
N SER A 105 13.11 2.75 17.98
CA SER A 105 13.07 1.31 17.68
C SER A 105 13.77 0.86 16.38
N ASP A 106 14.40 1.76 15.62
CA ASP A 106 15.16 1.43 14.40
C ASP A 106 16.66 1.11 14.65
N ARG A 107 17.10 1.03 15.91
CA ARG A 107 18.53 0.79 16.22
C ARG A 107 18.99 -0.67 16.09
N GLU A 108 18.14 -1.64 15.79
CA GLU A 108 18.51 -3.08 15.91
C GLU A 108 18.99 -3.78 14.60
N ASP A 109 18.94 -3.16 13.41
CA ASP A 109 19.14 -3.88 12.12
C ASP A 109 20.50 -3.67 11.42
N MET A 110 21.57 -3.33 12.14
CA MET A 110 22.90 -3.11 11.53
C MET A 110 24.00 -4.04 12.08
N GLY A 111 23.78 -5.35 12.02
CA GLY A 111 24.85 -6.34 12.18
C GLY A 111 24.41 -7.75 11.74
N PRO A 112 25.30 -8.57 11.15
CA PRO A 112 25.03 -9.99 10.87
C PRO A 112 24.87 -10.86 12.14
N ASP A 113 24.97 -10.29 13.34
CA ASP A 113 25.02 -11.03 14.61
C ASP A 113 23.78 -10.87 15.51
N THR A 114 22.67 -10.27 15.04
CA THR A 114 21.44 -10.14 15.86
C THR A 114 20.47 -11.33 15.69
N SER A 115 21.00 -12.55 15.68
CA SER A 115 20.25 -13.73 16.12
C SER A 115 20.11 -13.69 17.65
N GLY A 116 19.22 -12.86 18.20
CA GLY A 116 19.27 -12.70 19.66
C GLY A 116 18.24 -11.88 20.42
N ARG A 117 17.09 -11.48 19.87
CA ARG A 117 15.97 -10.99 20.71
C ARG A 117 14.61 -11.52 20.23
N MET A 118 14.41 -12.82 20.41
CA MET A 118 13.06 -13.39 20.48
C MET A 118 12.41 -12.92 21.79
N PHE A 119 11.55 -11.90 21.71
CA PHE A 119 10.62 -11.61 22.80
C PHE A 119 9.62 -12.77 22.93
N HIS A 120 9.84 -13.65 23.90
CA HIS A 120 8.89 -14.71 24.23
C HIS A 120 7.77 -14.12 25.08
N ILE A 121 6.62 -13.83 24.45
CA ILE A 121 5.39 -13.57 25.19
C ILE A 121 4.97 -14.92 25.79
N ARG A 122 5.22 -15.10 27.10
CA ARG A 122 4.70 -16.26 27.83
C ARG A 122 3.18 -16.12 27.87
N LYS A 123 2.45 -17.05 27.24
CA LYS A 123 1.01 -17.17 27.45
C LYS A 123 0.77 -17.65 28.88
N PRO A 124 -0.16 -17.05 29.64
CA PRO A 124 -0.53 -17.57 30.95
C PRO A 124 -1.24 -18.93 30.77
N VAL A 125 -0.93 -19.87 31.67
CA VAL A 125 -1.57 -21.19 31.82
C VAL A 125 -2.87 -21.02 32.60
#